data_AF-A0A7Z9MG76-F1
#
_entry.id   AF-A0A7Z9MG76-F1
#
_cell.length_a   1.000
_cell.length_b   1.000
_cell.length_c   1.000
_cell.angle_alpha   90.00
_cell.angle_beta   90.00
_cell.angle_gamma   90.00
#
_symmetry.space_group_name_H-M   'P 1'
#
loop_
_entity.id
_entity.type
_entity.pdbx_description
1 polymer ?
#
loop_
_entity_poly.entity_id
_entity_poly.type
_entity_poly.pdbx_seq_one_letter_code
_entity_poly.pdbx_strand_id
1 'polypeptide(L)'
;METTAETNKQTTLKVIATTGGFKTFVAFIAAMFIFLIVFLVGIIAGVSGFAAATEPNGTVNTHVSYSGSNATVAVLHVSGLIDDSNASYAEQAIDNILKDKNIRAVVLRVDSPGGGVTASDEIWHNIQRLKEAKLPLIASYGSVAASGGYYISCNADYILAQETTITGSIGVIASIMTFQNLLEKIGVKPVTLIAKNSPEKSVANDVYRNWTVKDKQKVTGILNAMYAVFYNRVAEGRSTAIPDEKKLKAVANGSAYTAQQSLNNGLIDGIGYLNDAIDLAQQRAGLTKADATIVHYSRATPSFGGLLGVQSNNLTTSDIKSMLHEFTMPKLMYLYNQ
;
A
#
# COMPACT_ATOMS: atom_id res chain seq x y z
N MET A 1 -26.01 -48.70 -79.45
CA MET A 1 -27.27 -48.81 -78.69
C MET A 1 -26.97 -49.88 -77.64
N GLU A 2 -26.90 -49.63 -76.34
CA GLU A 2 -27.61 -48.68 -75.48
C GLU A 2 -26.67 -48.01 -74.47
N THR A 3 -26.97 -46.75 -74.16
CA THR A 3 -26.47 -45.97 -73.03
C THR A 3 -27.34 -46.26 -71.80
N THR A 4 -26.76 -46.74 -70.70
CA THR A 4 -27.39 -46.73 -69.37
C THR A 4 -26.68 -45.74 -68.46
N ALA A 5 -27.43 -44.72 -68.05
CA ALA A 5 -27.02 -43.65 -67.16
C ALA A 5 -26.91 -44.14 -65.70
N GLU A 6 -25.76 -43.93 -65.08
CA GLU A 6 -25.56 -44.12 -63.63
C GLU A 6 -26.02 -42.88 -62.87
N THR A 7 -27.09 -43.04 -62.10
CA THR A 7 -27.65 -42.00 -61.23
C THR A 7 -26.74 -41.77 -60.01
N ASN A 8 -26.07 -40.63 -59.97
CA ASN A 8 -25.23 -40.18 -58.87
C ASN A 8 -26.08 -39.82 -57.63
N LYS A 9 -26.12 -40.68 -56.61
CA LYS A 9 -26.72 -40.36 -55.31
C LYS A 9 -25.70 -39.61 -54.45
N GLN A 10 -25.79 -38.28 -54.42
CA GLN A 10 -25.10 -37.46 -53.43
C GLN A 10 -25.67 -37.74 -52.03
N THR A 11 -24.87 -38.40 -51.19
CA THR A 11 -25.16 -38.56 -49.76
C THR A 11 -24.73 -37.28 -49.03
N THR A 12 -25.66 -36.35 -48.79
CA THR A 12 -25.39 -35.18 -47.93
C THR A 12 -25.32 -35.59 -46.46
N LEU A 13 -24.12 -35.52 -45.87
CA LEU A 13 -23.90 -35.66 -44.42
C LEU A 13 -24.51 -34.45 -43.68
N LYS A 14 -25.58 -34.68 -42.92
CA LYS A 14 -26.16 -33.68 -42.02
C LYS A 14 -25.40 -33.73 -40.68
N VAL A 15 -24.47 -32.79 -40.47
CA VAL A 15 -23.86 -32.58 -39.14
C VAL A 15 -24.91 -31.89 -38.26
N ILE A 16 -25.54 -32.64 -37.37
CA ILE A 16 -26.43 -32.09 -36.35
C ILE A 16 -25.56 -31.67 -35.17
N ALA A 17 -25.19 -30.40 -35.09
CA ALA A 17 -24.58 -29.84 -33.89
C ALA A 17 -25.61 -29.87 -32.75
N THR A 18 -25.51 -30.84 -31.85
CA THR A 18 -26.37 -30.91 -30.68
C THR A 18 -25.97 -29.78 -29.72
N THR A 19 -26.89 -28.84 -29.50
CA THR A 19 -26.75 -27.68 -28.60
C THR A 19 -26.36 -28.04 -27.16
N GLY A 20 -26.47 -29.31 -26.79
CA GLY A 20 -26.00 -29.86 -25.51
C GLY A 20 -24.48 -29.81 -25.35
N GLY A 21 -23.70 -30.24 -26.35
CA GLY A 21 -22.24 -30.40 -26.20
C GLY A 21 -21.49 -29.11 -25.91
N PHE A 22 -21.88 -28.02 -26.57
CA PHE A 22 -21.30 -26.69 -26.33
C PHE A 22 -21.65 -26.15 -24.93
N LYS A 23 -22.88 -26.36 -24.45
CA LYS A 23 -23.29 -25.97 -23.09
C LYS A 23 -22.53 -26.75 -22.03
N THR A 24 -22.33 -28.05 -22.22
CA THR A 24 -21.55 -28.88 -21.29
C THR A 24 -20.08 -28.50 -21.27
N PHE A 25 -19.50 -28.16 -22.44
CA PHE A 25 -18.12 -27.68 -22.54
C PHE A 25 -17.92 -26.32 -21.84
N VAL A 26 -18.82 -25.35 -22.06
CA VAL A 26 -18.77 -24.05 -21.38
C VAL A 26 -18.97 -24.21 -19.87
N ALA A 27 -19.89 -25.08 -19.43
CA ALA A 27 -20.08 -25.38 -18.01
C ALA A 27 -18.85 -26.00 -17.37
N PHE A 28 -18.13 -26.88 -18.09
CA PHE A 28 -16.89 -27.49 -17.64
C PHE A 28 -15.77 -26.46 -17.48
N ILE A 29 -15.58 -25.57 -18.47
CA ILE A 29 -14.59 -24.48 -18.38
C ILE A 29 -14.91 -23.53 -17.23
N ALA A 30 -16.17 -23.17 -17.05
CA ALA A 30 -16.60 -22.33 -15.93
C ALA A 30 -16.35 -23.01 -14.58
N ALA A 31 -16.63 -24.32 -14.46
CA ALA A 31 -16.35 -25.10 -13.25
C ALA A 31 -14.84 -25.19 -12.96
N MET A 32 -14.00 -25.40 -13.98
CA MET A 32 -12.54 -25.34 -13.84
C MET A 32 -12.05 -23.97 -13.40
N PHE A 33 -12.63 -22.89 -13.93
CA PHE A 33 -12.25 -21.53 -13.57
C PHE A 33 -12.65 -21.20 -12.13
N ILE A 34 -13.85 -21.62 -11.70
CA ILE A 34 -14.32 -21.49 -10.32
C ILE A 34 -13.44 -22.35 -9.39
N PHE A 35 -13.13 -23.59 -9.77
CA PHE A 35 -12.24 -24.46 -9.00
C PHE A 35 -10.85 -23.82 -8.86
N LEU A 36 -10.29 -23.26 -9.94
CA LEU A 36 -9.01 -22.56 -9.91
C LEU A 36 -9.06 -21.35 -8.96
N ILE A 37 -10.14 -20.56 -8.99
CA ILE A 37 -10.32 -19.42 -8.08
C ILE A 37 -10.44 -19.90 -6.63
N VAL A 38 -11.25 -20.92 -6.34
CA VAL A 38 -11.42 -21.48 -4.99
C VAL A 38 -10.13 -22.11 -4.49
N PHE A 39 -9.39 -22.78 -5.36
CA PHE A 39 -8.09 -23.36 -5.07
C PHE A 39 -7.04 -22.28 -4.81
N LEU A 40 -7.00 -21.21 -5.61
CA LEU A 40 -6.14 -20.05 -5.37
C LEU A 40 -6.50 -19.34 -4.07
N VAL A 41 -7.79 -19.15 -3.76
CA VAL A 41 -8.26 -18.59 -2.49
C VAL A 41 -7.93 -19.52 -1.32
N GLY A 42 -8.04 -20.83 -1.49
CA GLY A 42 -7.66 -21.84 -0.50
C GLY A 42 -6.15 -21.87 -0.24
N ILE A 43 -5.33 -21.67 -1.27
CA ILE A 43 -3.89 -21.48 -1.15
C ILE A 43 -3.60 -20.16 -0.45
N ILE A 44 -4.25 -19.05 -0.82
CA ILE A 44 -4.06 -17.75 -0.14
C ILE A 44 -4.45 -17.87 1.34
N ALA A 45 -5.56 -18.54 1.66
CA ALA A 45 -6.00 -18.76 3.04
C ALA A 45 -5.07 -19.72 3.81
N GLY A 46 -4.64 -20.83 3.20
CA GLY A 46 -3.73 -21.79 3.80
C GLY A 46 -2.32 -21.23 4.01
N VAL A 47 -1.80 -20.47 3.04
CA VAL A 47 -0.54 -19.74 3.12
C VAL A 47 -0.66 -18.60 4.13
N SER A 48 -1.80 -17.91 4.24
CA SER A 48 -1.99 -16.88 5.27
C SER A 48 -1.99 -17.44 6.70
N GLY A 49 -2.54 -18.64 6.91
CA GLY A 49 -2.53 -19.31 8.20
C GLY A 49 -1.16 -19.88 8.59
N PHE A 50 -0.34 -20.26 7.62
CA PHE A 50 0.99 -20.84 7.85
C PHE A 50 2.12 -19.78 7.89
N ALA A 51 2.01 -18.73 7.07
CA ALA A 51 2.95 -17.61 7.06
C ALA A 51 2.84 -16.79 8.35
N ALA A 52 1.62 -16.49 8.82
CA ALA A 52 1.39 -15.81 10.11
C ALA A 52 2.01 -16.54 11.32
N ALA A 53 2.34 -17.84 11.20
CA ALA A 53 2.97 -18.63 12.24
C ALA A 53 4.52 -18.63 12.20
N THR A 54 5.16 -18.07 11.16
CA THR A 54 6.61 -18.24 10.93
C THR A 54 7.40 -16.99 10.48
N GLU A 55 6.79 -15.80 10.38
CA GLU A 55 7.53 -14.64 9.83
C GLU A 55 8.49 -13.97 10.83
N PRO A 56 9.76 -13.75 10.47
CA PRO A 56 10.57 -12.73 11.10
C PRO A 56 10.15 -11.36 10.56
N ASN A 57 9.08 -10.80 11.11
CA ASN A 57 8.62 -9.45 10.77
C ASN A 57 9.70 -8.40 11.09
N GLY A 58 10.02 -7.55 10.11
CA GLY A 58 10.76 -6.32 10.34
C GLY A 58 12.29 -6.40 10.29
N THR A 59 12.88 -7.35 9.55
CA THR A 59 14.36 -7.38 9.40
C THR A 59 14.88 -6.07 8.79
N VAL A 60 15.66 -5.35 9.59
CA VAL A 60 16.30 -4.08 9.24
C VAL A 60 17.60 -4.35 8.48
N ASN A 61 17.65 -3.99 7.22
CA ASN A 61 18.90 -3.96 6.44
C ASN A 61 19.55 -2.59 6.56
N THR A 62 20.84 -2.57 6.88
CA THR A 62 21.64 -1.35 6.91
C THR A 62 22.67 -1.33 5.79
N HIS A 63 22.85 -0.16 5.16
CA HIS A 63 23.86 0.06 4.13
C HIS A 63 24.50 1.44 4.30
N VAL A 64 25.83 1.50 4.32
CA VAL A 64 26.59 2.76 4.41
C VAL A 64 26.85 3.29 3.01
N SER A 65 26.30 4.46 2.66
CA SER A 65 26.53 5.08 1.35
C SER A 65 27.70 6.06 1.34
N TYR A 66 28.07 6.59 2.50
CA TYR A 66 29.22 7.46 2.68
C TYR A 66 29.78 7.28 4.09
N SER A 67 31.11 7.25 4.22
CA SER A 67 31.80 7.09 5.50
C SER A 67 32.44 8.40 5.91
N GLY A 68 31.91 9.00 6.97
CA GLY A 68 32.51 10.14 7.66
C GLY A 68 33.33 9.69 8.87
N SER A 69 33.76 10.65 9.68
CA SER A 69 34.67 10.39 10.80
C SER A 69 33.95 10.10 12.12
N ASN A 70 32.97 10.92 12.53
CA ASN A 70 32.56 11.01 13.94
C ASN A 70 31.04 11.14 14.19
N ALA A 71 30.23 11.38 13.17
CA ALA A 71 28.78 11.51 13.31
C ALA A 71 28.05 10.67 12.27
N THR A 72 26.77 10.39 12.48
CA THR A 72 25.94 9.65 11.54
C THR A 72 24.63 10.39 11.24
N VAL A 73 24.24 10.40 9.97
CA VAL A 73 22.88 10.72 9.54
C VAL A 73 22.20 9.41 9.14
N ALA A 74 21.10 9.09 9.80
CA ALA A 74 20.31 7.91 9.49
C ALA A 74 19.29 8.25 8.40
N VAL A 75 19.24 7.46 7.33
CA VAL A 75 18.22 7.57 6.29
C VAL A 75 17.25 6.40 6.44
N LEU A 76 16.09 6.66 7.02
CA LEU A 76 15.02 5.69 7.27
C LEU A 76 14.10 5.59 6.04
N HIS A 77 14.12 4.47 5.33
CA HIS A 77 13.30 4.27 4.14
C HIS A 77 11.95 3.62 4.48
N VAL A 78 10.85 4.30 4.15
CA VAL A 78 9.51 3.71 4.15
C VAL A 78 8.99 3.71 2.72
N SER A 79 8.93 2.52 2.12
CA SER A 79 8.57 2.34 0.70
C SER A 79 7.47 1.31 0.53
N GLY A 80 6.70 1.45 -0.55
CA GLY A 80 5.60 0.55 -0.89
C GLY A 80 4.34 0.76 -0.05
N LEU A 81 3.44 -0.21 -0.09
CA LEU A 81 2.21 -0.20 0.70
C LEU A 81 2.55 -0.25 2.20
N ILE A 82 1.97 0.66 2.99
CA ILE A 82 2.14 0.63 4.45
C ILE A 82 1.24 -0.45 5.04
N ASP A 83 1.85 -1.44 5.67
CA ASP A 83 1.20 -2.50 6.43
C ASP A 83 1.94 -2.78 7.74
N ASP A 84 1.52 -3.82 8.47
CA ASP A 84 2.08 -4.18 9.77
C ASP A 84 3.57 -4.56 9.69
N SER A 85 4.05 -5.02 8.52
CA SER A 85 5.46 -5.33 8.29
C SER A 85 6.30 -4.05 8.18
N ASN A 86 5.77 -3.02 7.52
CA ASN A 86 6.38 -1.69 7.49
C ASN A 86 6.39 -1.05 8.88
N ALA A 87 5.32 -1.21 9.67
CA ALA A 87 5.26 -0.70 11.05
C ALA A 87 6.30 -1.37 11.96
N SER A 88 6.34 -2.70 11.93
CA SER A 88 7.33 -3.49 12.70
C SER A 88 8.77 -3.15 12.32
N TYR A 89 9.05 -2.97 11.03
CA TYR A 89 10.36 -2.55 10.53
C TYR A 89 10.72 -1.14 11.05
N ALA A 90 9.80 -0.18 10.95
CA ALA A 90 10.06 1.19 11.35
C ALA A 90 10.33 1.29 12.85
N GLU A 91 9.58 0.56 13.67
CA GLU A 91 9.82 0.46 15.12
C GLU A 91 11.24 -0.05 15.41
N GLN A 92 11.63 -1.19 14.83
CA GLN A 92 12.97 -1.77 15.03
C GLN A 92 14.10 -0.85 14.53
N ALA A 93 13.91 -0.22 13.37
CA ALA A 93 14.89 0.70 12.83
C ALA A 93 15.03 1.95 13.72
N ILE A 94 13.93 2.51 14.21
CA ILE A 94 13.91 3.66 15.12
C ILE A 94 14.53 3.30 16.47
N ASP A 95 14.28 2.11 16.99
CA ASP A 95 14.94 1.61 18.20
C ASP A 95 16.46 1.53 18.03
N ASN A 96 16.93 1.04 16.88
CA ASN A 96 18.36 1.00 16.57
C ASN A 96 18.93 2.42 16.45
N ILE A 97 18.19 3.33 15.82
CA ILE A 97 18.59 4.73 15.67
C ILE A 97 18.72 5.42 17.04
N LEU A 98 17.74 5.23 17.93
CA LEU A 98 17.72 5.85 19.25
C LEU A 98 18.79 5.29 20.21
N LYS A 99 19.25 4.04 19.99
CA LYS A 99 20.34 3.42 20.76
C LYS A 99 21.73 3.90 20.33
N ASP A 100 21.90 4.33 19.08
CA ASP A 100 23.18 4.78 18.55
C ASP A 100 23.40 6.28 18.83
N LYS A 101 24.31 6.56 19.77
CA LYS A 101 24.67 7.92 20.18
C LYS A 101 25.40 8.73 19.11
N ASN A 102 25.90 8.08 18.05
CA ASN A 102 26.55 8.76 16.94
C ASN A 102 25.55 9.35 15.95
N ILE A 103 24.28 8.95 16.00
CA ILE A 103 23.25 9.50 15.12
C ILE A 103 22.85 10.89 15.59
N ARG A 104 22.98 11.86 14.69
CA ARG A 104 22.78 13.28 14.99
C ARG A 104 21.59 13.90 14.25
N ALA A 105 21.09 13.26 13.20
CA ALA A 105 19.87 13.62 12.49
C ALA A 105 19.30 12.42 11.73
N VAL A 106 18.02 12.52 11.35
CA VAL A 106 17.30 11.50 10.60
C VAL A 106 16.69 12.12 9.34
N VAL A 107 16.90 11.45 8.21
CA VAL A 107 16.13 11.67 6.98
C VAL A 107 15.09 10.56 6.85
N LEU A 108 13.81 10.91 6.86
CA LEU A 108 12.72 10.00 6.56
C LEU A 108 12.48 9.98 5.05
N ARG A 109 12.99 8.96 4.36
CA ARG A 109 12.80 8.76 2.92
C ARG A 109 11.49 8.01 2.67
N VAL A 110 10.50 8.68 2.09
CA VAL A 110 9.17 8.11 1.83
C VAL A 110 8.96 7.90 0.34
N ASP A 111 8.66 6.67 -0.07
CA ASP A 111 8.19 6.35 -1.43
C ASP A 111 6.99 5.40 -1.35
N SER A 112 5.85 5.94 -0.90
CA SER A 112 4.68 5.16 -0.52
C SER A 112 3.37 5.84 -0.95
N PRO A 113 2.42 5.07 -1.53
CA PRO A 113 1.07 5.55 -1.80
C PRO A 113 0.19 5.59 -0.54
N GLY A 114 0.72 5.18 0.63
CA GLY A 114 -0.04 4.98 1.86
C GLY A 114 -0.33 3.51 2.13
N GLY A 115 -1.38 3.23 2.89
CA GLY A 115 -1.76 1.87 3.27
C GLY A 115 -2.70 1.83 4.47
N GLY A 116 -2.49 0.86 5.37
CA GLY A 116 -3.31 0.66 6.55
C GLY A 116 -3.27 1.85 7.50
N VAL A 117 -4.45 2.22 8.04
CA VAL A 117 -4.59 3.35 8.99
C VAL A 117 -3.77 3.09 10.26
N THR A 118 -3.93 1.91 10.87
CA THR A 118 -3.23 1.55 12.11
C THR A 118 -1.72 1.48 11.90
N ALA A 119 -1.25 0.77 10.87
CA ALA A 119 0.18 0.70 10.55
C ALA A 119 0.78 2.10 10.29
N SER A 120 0.06 3.00 9.63
CA SER A 120 0.51 4.39 9.44
C SER A 120 0.60 5.15 10.77
N ASP A 121 -0.35 4.96 11.68
CA ASP A 121 -0.34 5.61 12.99
C ASP A 121 0.76 5.07 13.92
N GLU A 122 1.03 3.77 13.88
CA GLU A 122 2.15 3.16 14.60
C GLU A 122 3.51 3.69 14.13
N ILE A 123 3.71 3.81 12.82
CA ILE A 123 4.92 4.42 12.25
C ILE A 123 5.02 5.88 12.68
N TRP A 124 3.92 6.66 12.58
CA TRP A 124 3.89 8.05 13.00
C TRP A 124 4.25 8.21 14.48
N HIS A 125 3.69 7.37 15.35
CA HIS A 125 3.97 7.37 16.78
C HIS A 125 5.45 7.08 17.05
N ASN A 126 6.03 6.09 16.36
CA ASN A 126 7.45 5.79 16.48
C ASN A 126 8.33 6.94 15.98
N ILE A 127 7.96 7.62 14.90
CA ILE A 127 8.68 8.79 14.38
C ILE A 127 8.66 9.94 15.41
N GLN A 128 7.59 10.12 16.19
CA GLN A 128 7.57 11.14 17.24
C GLN A 128 8.65 10.94 18.30
N ARG A 129 9.04 9.69 18.58
CA ARG A 129 10.14 9.38 19.53
C ARG A 129 11.47 9.98 19.07
N LEU A 130 11.71 10.07 17.76
CA LEU A 130 12.90 10.74 17.21
C LEU A 130 12.90 12.25 17.51
N LYS A 131 11.73 12.89 17.40
CA LYS A 131 11.54 14.31 17.72
C LYS A 131 11.67 14.57 19.23
N GLU A 132 11.13 13.69 20.07
CA GLU A 132 11.30 13.74 21.52
C GLU A 132 12.76 13.62 21.94
N ALA A 133 13.54 12.80 21.21
CA ALA A 133 14.99 12.70 21.33
C ALA A 133 15.75 13.92 20.76
N LYS A 134 15.04 14.92 20.23
CA LYS A 134 15.58 16.16 19.64
C LYS A 134 16.51 15.94 18.45
N LEU A 135 16.31 14.84 17.73
CA LEU A 135 17.00 14.61 16.46
C LEU A 135 16.30 15.43 15.37
N PRO A 136 17.02 16.28 14.60
CA PRO A 136 16.46 16.91 13.41
C PRO A 136 15.89 15.85 12.47
N LEU A 137 14.63 16.03 12.07
CA LEU A 137 13.89 15.10 11.23
C LEU A 137 13.49 15.77 9.92
N ILE A 138 14.13 15.35 8.82
CA ILE A 138 13.86 15.87 7.48
C ILE A 138 13.14 14.79 6.66
N ALA A 139 11.94 15.06 6.16
CA ALA A 139 11.29 14.16 5.23
C ALA A 139 11.78 14.40 3.79
N SER A 140 11.99 13.33 3.03
CA SER A 140 12.36 13.37 1.62
C SER A 140 11.44 12.47 0.82
N TYR A 141 10.68 13.04 -0.11
CA TYR A 141 9.71 12.27 -0.90
C TYR A 141 10.31 11.71 -2.19
N GLY A 142 9.96 10.46 -2.46
CA GLY A 142 10.26 9.67 -3.64
C GLY A 142 9.37 10.02 -4.82
N SER A 143 8.98 9.01 -5.57
CA SER A 143 7.98 9.17 -6.63
C SER A 143 6.61 9.51 -6.06
N VAL A 144 6.26 8.93 -4.91
CA VAL A 144 4.97 9.14 -4.25
C VAL A 144 5.14 9.21 -2.73
N ALA A 145 4.42 10.12 -2.09
CA ALA A 145 4.29 10.17 -0.63
C ALA A 145 2.87 10.63 -0.30
N ALA A 146 1.89 9.78 -0.55
CA ALA A 146 0.47 10.12 -0.50
C ALA A 146 -0.24 9.36 0.63
N SER A 147 -1.36 9.89 1.13
CA SER A 147 -2.19 9.28 2.17
C SER A 147 -1.34 8.88 3.38
N GLY A 148 -1.28 7.59 3.75
CA GLY A 148 -0.41 7.09 4.82
C GLY A 148 1.07 7.51 4.71
N GLY A 149 1.62 7.66 3.50
CA GLY A 149 2.98 8.17 3.30
C GLY A 149 3.14 9.64 3.71
N TYR A 150 2.11 10.46 3.46
CA TYR A 150 2.05 11.83 3.98
C TYR A 150 1.76 11.84 5.50
N TYR A 151 0.89 10.93 5.98
CA TYR A 151 0.54 10.78 7.39
C TYR A 151 1.80 10.64 8.25
N ILE A 152 2.69 9.71 7.93
CA ILE A 152 3.89 9.42 8.72
C ILE A 152 4.91 10.58 8.73
N SER A 153 4.84 11.50 7.77
CA SER A 153 5.86 12.52 7.54
C SER A 153 5.36 13.96 7.76
N CYS A 154 4.05 14.18 7.93
CA CYS A 154 3.47 15.53 8.04
C CYS A 154 3.96 16.36 9.24
N ASN A 155 4.53 15.70 10.27
CA ASN A 155 5.14 16.35 11.43
C ASN A 155 6.68 16.38 11.38
N ALA A 156 7.33 16.15 10.23
CA ALA A 156 8.77 16.38 10.11
C ALA A 156 9.11 17.87 10.28
N ASP A 157 10.35 18.19 10.66
CA ASP A 157 10.79 19.58 10.85
C ASP A 157 10.91 20.32 9.51
N TYR A 158 11.14 19.58 8.43
CA TYR A 158 11.14 20.08 7.06
C TYR A 158 10.80 18.95 6.09
N ILE A 159 10.02 19.23 5.06
CA ILE A 159 9.57 18.26 4.05
C ILE A 159 10.05 18.70 2.67
N LEU A 160 10.92 17.90 2.06
CA LEU A 160 11.35 18.04 0.67
C LEU A 160 10.65 17.01 -0.22
N ALA A 161 10.22 17.45 -1.41
CA ALA A 161 9.70 16.55 -2.44
C ALA A 161 10.43 16.73 -3.77
N GLN A 162 10.59 15.66 -4.54
CA GLN A 162 11.13 15.77 -5.89
C GLN A 162 10.13 16.48 -6.80
N GLU A 163 10.61 17.10 -7.88
CA GLU A 163 9.75 17.80 -8.85
C GLU A 163 8.58 16.95 -9.34
N THR A 164 8.82 15.65 -9.56
CA THR A 164 7.82 14.70 -10.06
C THR A 164 7.03 13.99 -8.96
N THR A 165 7.22 14.34 -7.68
CA THR A 165 6.50 13.70 -6.58
C THR A 165 5.00 13.98 -6.66
N ILE A 166 4.21 12.93 -6.41
CA ILE A 166 2.79 13.05 -6.07
C ILE A 166 2.61 12.86 -4.56
N THR A 167 1.97 13.80 -3.89
CA THR A 167 1.72 13.77 -2.43
C THR A 167 0.33 14.31 -2.09
N GLY A 168 0.03 14.53 -0.81
CA GLY A 168 -1.30 14.83 -0.31
C GLY A 168 -2.13 13.56 -0.16
N SER A 169 -3.29 13.48 -0.82
CA SER A 169 -4.27 12.41 -0.65
C SER A 169 -4.69 12.22 0.81
N ILE A 170 -4.84 13.34 1.53
CA ILE A 170 -5.24 13.35 2.94
C ILE A 170 -6.71 12.99 3.02
N GLY A 171 -6.99 11.77 3.44
CA GLY A 171 -8.31 11.16 3.39
C GLY A 171 -8.26 9.70 3.84
N VAL A 172 -9.44 9.11 4.04
CA VAL A 172 -9.59 7.69 4.41
C VAL A 172 -10.70 7.09 3.56
N ILE A 173 -10.44 5.92 2.98
CA ILE A 173 -11.41 5.17 2.18
C ILE A 173 -11.53 3.73 2.68
N ALA A 174 -12.69 3.13 2.45
CA ALA A 174 -12.86 1.69 2.52
C ALA A 174 -13.47 1.21 1.20
N SER A 175 -12.81 0.25 0.55
CA SER A 175 -13.30 -0.38 -0.68
C SER A 175 -13.82 -1.77 -0.35
N ILE A 176 -15.09 -2.03 -0.70
CA ILE A 176 -15.80 -3.25 -0.29
C ILE A 176 -16.55 -3.81 -1.49
N MET A 177 -16.30 -5.08 -1.79
CA MET A 177 -16.99 -5.83 -2.84
C MET A 177 -18.08 -6.70 -2.23
N THR A 178 -19.28 -6.69 -2.81
CA THR A 178 -20.38 -7.58 -2.42
C THR A 178 -20.64 -8.63 -3.49
N PHE A 179 -21.05 -9.82 -3.05
CA PHE A 179 -21.18 -11.02 -3.89
C PHE A 179 -22.61 -11.55 -3.99
N GLN A 180 -23.61 -10.86 -3.43
CA GLN A 180 -25.00 -11.33 -3.38
C GLN A 180 -25.50 -11.83 -4.75
N ASN A 181 -25.41 -10.98 -5.76
CA ASN A 181 -25.93 -11.28 -7.10
C ASN A 181 -25.13 -12.42 -7.79
N LEU A 182 -23.85 -12.60 -7.43
CA LEU A 182 -23.04 -13.70 -7.93
C LEU A 182 -23.51 -15.02 -7.31
N LEU A 183 -23.66 -15.05 -5.98
CA LEU A 183 -24.08 -16.22 -5.23
C LEU A 183 -25.50 -16.67 -5.62
N GLU A 184 -26.42 -15.72 -5.81
CA GLU A 184 -27.78 -15.99 -6.29
C GLU A 184 -27.76 -16.69 -7.66
N LYS A 185 -26.91 -16.26 -8.60
CA LYS A 185 -26.80 -16.86 -9.94
C LYS A 185 -26.29 -18.30 -9.93
N ILE A 186 -25.44 -18.64 -8.97
CA ILE A 186 -24.88 -19.99 -8.83
C ILE A 186 -25.68 -20.86 -7.84
N GLY A 187 -26.82 -20.37 -7.36
CA GLY A 187 -27.71 -21.10 -6.46
C GLY A 187 -27.21 -21.23 -5.02
N VAL A 188 -26.21 -20.44 -4.62
CA VAL A 188 -25.66 -20.45 -3.25
C VAL A 188 -26.40 -19.42 -2.39
N LYS A 189 -26.88 -19.83 -1.22
CA LYS A 189 -27.57 -18.97 -0.26
C LYS A 189 -26.78 -18.90 1.05
N PRO A 190 -26.10 -17.78 1.34
CA PRO A 190 -25.42 -17.59 2.62
C PRO A 190 -26.45 -17.53 3.76
N VAL A 191 -26.16 -18.18 4.88
CA VAL A 191 -26.95 -18.10 6.12
C VAL A 191 -26.03 -17.61 7.24
N THR A 192 -26.33 -16.42 7.76
CA THR A 192 -25.59 -15.80 8.87
C THR A 192 -26.43 -15.85 10.14
N LEU A 193 -25.95 -16.56 11.16
CA LEU A 193 -26.60 -16.64 12.48
C LEU A 193 -25.94 -15.68 13.46
N ILE A 194 -26.75 -14.95 14.22
CA ILE A 194 -26.27 -13.88 15.11
C ILE A 194 -26.86 -14.08 16.50
N ALA A 195 -26.00 -14.02 17.51
CA ALA A 195 -26.41 -14.09 18.90
C ALA A 195 -27.40 -12.95 19.21
N LYS A 196 -28.50 -13.27 19.92
CA LYS A 196 -29.57 -12.33 20.27
C LYS A 196 -29.04 -11.01 20.88
N ASN A 197 -28.00 -11.09 21.70
CA ASN A 197 -27.42 -9.95 22.41
C ASN A 197 -26.26 -9.27 21.63
N SER A 198 -26.10 -9.56 20.34
CA SER A 198 -25.08 -8.95 19.48
C SER A 198 -25.64 -8.52 18.11
N PRO A 199 -26.77 -7.80 18.06
CA PRO A 199 -27.44 -7.48 16.80
C PRO A 199 -26.57 -6.67 15.84
N GLU A 200 -25.62 -5.89 16.34
CA GLU A 200 -24.68 -5.10 15.53
C GLU A 200 -23.69 -5.97 14.74
N LYS A 201 -23.51 -7.26 15.06
CA LYS A 201 -22.74 -8.20 14.21
C LYS A 201 -23.39 -8.45 12.83
N SER A 202 -24.63 -8.00 12.64
CA SER A 202 -25.31 -8.01 11.33
C SER A 202 -24.94 -6.82 10.46
N VAL A 203 -24.29 -5.79 11.02
CA VAL A 203 -24.09 -4.49 10.37
C VAL A 203 -22.66 -4.38 9.85
N ALA A 204 -22.50 -4.08 8.57
CA ALA A 204 -21.23 -3.88 7.88
C ALA A 204 -20.23 -5.05 8.03
N ASN A 205 -20.75 -6.26 8.13
CA ASN A 205 -19.97 -7.46 8.47
C ASN A 205 -20.23 -8.64 7.50
N ASP A 206 -20.89 -8.38 6.38
CA ASP A 206 -21.28 -9.42 5.44
C ASP A 206 -21.10 -8.94 3.99
N VAL A 207 -20.21 -9.61 3.26
CA VAL A 207 -19.95 -9.36 1.83
C VAL A 207 -20.86 -10.17 0.92
N TYR A 208 -21.63 -11.12 1.47
CA TYR A 208 -22.50 -12.02 0.71
C TYR A 208 -23.91 -11.46 0.50
N ARG A 209 -24.23 -10.32 1.12
CA ARG A 209 -25.43 -9.53 0.86
C ARG A 209 -25.07 -8.12 0.43
N ASN A 210 -26.01 -7.45 -0.21
CA ASN A 210 -25.89 -6.03 -0.48
C ASN A 210 -25.97 -5.23 0.82
N TRP A 211 -25.16 -4.17 0.88
CA TRP A 211 -25.07 -3.30 2.04
C TRP A 211 -26.25 -2.33 2.10
N THR A 212 -26.94 -2.35 3.23
CA THR A 212 -28.03 -1.46 3.60
C THR A 212 -27.51 -0.04 3.89
N VAL A 213 -28.44 0.90 4.04
CA VAL A 213 -28.12 2.26 4.50
C VAL A 213 -27.44 2.22 5.87
N LYS A 214 -27.89 1.35 6.79
CA LYS A 214 -27.30 1.20 8.13
C LYS A 214 -25.85 0.73 8.06
N ASP A 215 -25.52 -0.21 7.18
CA ASP A 215 -24.15 -0.69 6.98
C ASP A 215 -23.23 0.44 6.51
N LYS A 216 -23.68 1.17 5.48
CA LYS A 216 -22.93 2.30 4.92
C LYS A 216 -22.71 3.39 5.96
N GLN A 217 -23.76 3.78 6.70
CA GLN A 217 -23.66 4.77 7.76
C GLN A 217 -22.69 4.35 8.87
N LYS A 218 -22.71 3.06 9.27
CA LYS A 218 -21.80 2.53 10.28
C LYS A 218 -20.34 2.68 9.85
N VAL A 219 -20.02 2.28 8.61
CA VAL A 219 -18.65 2.40 8.08
C VAL A 219 -18.25 3.84 7.84
N THR A 220 -19.13 4.68 7.29
CA THR A 220 -18.86 6.12 7.12
C THR A 220 -18.55 6.80 8.45
N GLY A 221 -19.24 6.44 9.54
CA GLY A 221 -18.93 6.96 10.88
C GLY A 221 -17.51 6.60 11.33
N ILE A 222 -17.07 5.37 11.08
CA ILE A 222 -15.69 4.92 11.39
C ILE A 222 -14.67 5.66 10.50
N LEU A 223 -14.94 5.77 9.20
CA LEU A 223 -14.08 6.50 8.27
C LEU A 223 -13.90 7.97 8.66
N ASN A 224 -14.99 8.64 9.07
CA ASN A 224 -14.95 10.02 9.54
C ASN A 224 -14.11 10.19 10.81
N ALA A 225 -14.17 9.23 11.73
CA ALA A 225 -13.34 9.24 12.92
C ALA A 225 -11.85 9.09 12.57
N MET A 226 -11.50 8.16 11.67
CA MET A 226 -10.11 8.00 11.21
C MET A 226 -9.61 9.21 10.42
N TYR A 227 -10.47 9.82 9.59
CA TYR A 227 -10.16 11.06 8.88
C TYR A 227 -9.88 12.20 9.86
N ALA A 228 -10.65 12.35 10.93
CA ALA A 228 -10.42 13.39 11.94
C ALA A 228 -9.04 13.25 12.60
N VAL A 229 -8.59 12.02 12.87
CA VAL A 229 -7.23 11.78 13.37
C VAL A 229 -6.19 12.26 12.35
N PHE A 230 -6.29 11.85 11.09
CA PHE A 230 -5.35 12.29 10.05
C PHE A 230 -5.36 13.81 9.88
N TYR A 231 -6.54 14.41 9.79
CA TYR A 231 -6.70 15.87 9.70
C TYR A 231 -5.97 16.58 10.84
N ASN A 232 -6.12 16.10 12.08
CA ASN A 232 -5.46 16.69 13.24
C ASN A 232 -3.93 16.54 13.19
N ARG A 233 -3.41 15.39 12.73
CA ARG A 233 -1.95 15.23 12.55
C ARG A 233 -1.36 16.22 11.55
N VAL A 234 -2.07 16.46 10.45
CA VAL A 234 -1.66 17.47 9.46
C VAL A 234 -1.79 18.88 10.04
N ALA A 235 -2.87 19.18 10.76
CA ALA A 235 -3.08 20.46 11.43
C ALA A 235 -1.94 20.78 12.41
N GLU A 236 -1.55 19.80 13.22
CA GLU A 236 -0.46 19.91 14.18
C GLU A 236 0.88 20.12 13.46
N GLY A 237 1.23 19.20 12.55
CA GLY A 237 2.53 19.19 11.88
C GLY A 237 2.75 20.33 10.89
N ARG A 238 1.67 20.87 10.30
CA ARG A 238 1.72 21.98 9.34
C ARG A 238 1.15 23.28 9.89
N SER A 239 0.99 23.40 11.20
CA SER A 239 0.40 24.58 11.87
C SER A 239 1.04 25.92 11.49
N THR A 240 2.35 25.93 11.22
CA THR A 240 3.08 27.14 10.77
C THR A 240 2.90 27.43 9.28
N ALA A 241 2.85 26.41 8.43
CA ALA A 241 2.71 26.54 6.97
C ALA A 241 1.26 26.72 6.51
N ILE A 242 0.30 26.18 7.28
CA ILE A 242 -1.14 26.17 7.01
C ILE A 242 -1.90 26.56 8.30
N PRO A 243 -1.75 27.80 8.79
CA PRO A 243 -2.44 28.24 10.01
C PRO A 243 -3.95 28.45 9.84
N ASP A 244 -4.43 28.60 8.60
CA ASP A 244 -5.85 28.79 8.29
C ASP A 244 -6.58 27.45 8.13
N GLU A 245 -7.55 27.21 9.01
CA GLU A 245 -8.41 26.03 8.98
C GLU A 245 -9.15 25.86 7.64
N LYS A 246 -9.56 26.95 6.97
CA LYS A 246 -10.20 26.87 5.65
C LYS A 246 -9.23 26.37 4.60
N LYS A 247 -7.98 26.86 4.62
CA LYS A 247 -6.92 26.37 3.72
C LYS A 247 -6.61 24.91 4.00
N LEU A 248 -6.52 24.52 5.27
CA LEU A 248 -6.31 23.12 5.67
C LEU A 248 -7.43 22.21 5.17
N LYS A 249 -8.70 22.57 5.36
CA LYS A 249 -9.85 21.82 4.82
C LYS A 249 -9.83 21.71 3.30
N ALA A 250 -9.40 22.77 2.61
CA ALA A 250 -9.33 22.78 1.15
C ALA A 250 -8.29 21.79 0.62
N VAL A 251 -7.18 21.60 1.33
CA VAL A 251 -6.11 20.66 0.92
C VAL A 251 -6.35 19.25 1.46
N ALA A 252 -7.02 19.11 2.60
CA ALA A 252 -7.32 17.84 3.27
C ALA A 252 -8.61 17.16 2.76
N ASN A 253 -8.88 17.20 1.46
CA ASN A 253 -10.13 16.72 0.86
C ASN A 253 -9.99 15.38 0.11
N GLY A 254 -8.87 14.67 0.28
CA GLY A 254 -8.55 13.44 -0.43
C GLY A 254 -7.85 13.63 -1.79
N SER A 255 -7.67 14.87 -2.27
CA SER A 255 -6.98 15.12 -3.55
C SER A 255 -5.48 14.87 -3.45
N ALA A 256 -4.89 14.36 -4.53
CA ALA A 256 -3.45 14.30 -4.71
C ALA A 256 -2.94 15.56 -5.41
N TYR A 257 -1.71 15.95 -5.09
CA TYR A 257 -1.08 17.18 -5.58
C TYR A 257 0.32 16.87 -6.11
N THR A 258 0.72 17.57 -7.16
CA THR A 258 2.13 17.65 -7.59
C THR A 258 3.00 18.31 -6.53
N ALA A 259 4.31 18.19 -6.63
CA ALA A 259 5.26 18.86 -5.73
C ALA A 259 5.05 20.38 -5.70
N GLN A 260 4.93 21.02 -6.87
CA GLN A 260 4.71 22.46 -6.95
C GLN A 260 3.38 22.91 -6.32
N GLN A 261 2.29 22.16 -6.55
CA GLN A 261 1.01 22.45 -5.89
C GLN A 261 1.11 22.27 -4.38
N SER A 262 1.79 21.22 -3.93
CA SER A 262 2.00 20.93 -2.52
C SER A 262 2.81 22.03 -1.83
N LEU A 263 3.84 22.57 -2.49
CA LEU A 263 4.62 23.70 -2.00
C LEU A 263 3.74 24.94 -1.84
N ASN A 264 2.99 25.30 -2.89
CA ASN A 264 2.08 26.45 -2.87
C ASN A 264 1.01 26.33 -1.77
N ASN A 265 0.55 25.11 -1.53
CA ASN A 265 -0.46 24.79 -0.53
C ASN A 265 0.11 24.67 0.90
N GLY A 266 1.44 24.64 1.06
CA GLY A 266 2.11 24.49 2.35
C GLY A 266 2.14 23.05 2.88
N LEU A 267 1.86 22.05 2.03
CA LEU A 267 1.95 20.63 2.39
C LEU A 267 3.40 20.15 2.48
N ILE A 268 4.31 20.81 1.76
CA ILE A 268 5.76 20.59 1.80
C ILE A 268 6.48 21.93 1.99
N ASP A 269 7.76 21.90 2.30
CA ASP A 269 8.56 23.10 2.58
C ASP A 269 9.51 23.48 1.44
N GLY A 270 9.86 22.53 0.58
CA GLY A 270 10.70 22.78 -0.58
C GLY A 270 10.67 21.66 -1.61
N ILE A 271 11.18 21.98 -2.80
CA ILE A 271 11.43 21.01 -3.85
C ILE A 271 12.92 20.64 -3.82
N GLY A 272 13.22 19.34 -3.80
CA GLY A 272 14.57 18.82 -3.70
C GLY A 272 14.60 17.29 -3.70
N TYR A 273 15.80 16.75 -3.74
CA TYR A 273 16.09 15.32 -3.84
C TYR A 273 16.65 14.79 -2.51
N LEU A 274 16.95 13.49 -2.47
CA LEU A 274 17.45 12.84 -1.26
C LEU A 274 18.75 13.48 -0.74
N ASN A 275 19.67 13.85 -1.63
CA ASN A 275 20.93 14.47 -1.22
C ASN A 275 20.71 15.85 -0.59
N ASP A 276 19.73 16.62 -1.08
CA ASP A 276 19.37 17.92 -0.48
C ASP A 276 18.81 17.73 0.93
N ALA A 277 18.03 16.68 1.17
CA ALA A 277 17.52 16.34 2.49
C ALA A 277 18.64 15.88 3.46
N ILE A 278 19.62 15.12 2.95
CA ILE A 278 20.81 14.72 3.73
C ILE A 278 21.64 15.96 4.09
N ASP A 279 21.92 16.83 3.13
CA ASP A 279 22.64 18.07 3.35
C ASP A 279 21.94 18.96 4.39
N LEU A 280 20.61 19.09 4.29
CA LEU A 280 19.81 19.84 5.26
C LEU A 280 19.85 19.19 6.65
N ALA A 281 19.78 17.87 6.75
CA ALA A 281 19.89 17.15 8.01
C ALA A 281 21.26 17.38 8.67
N GLN A 282 22.35 17.34 7.90
CA GLN A 282 23.70 17.65 8.37
C GLN A 282 23.79 19.10 8.87
N GLN A 283 23.27 20.06 8.10
CA GLN A 283 23.24 21.47 8.49
C GLN A 283 22.48 21.68 9.80
N ARG A 284 21.30 21.07 9.95
CA ARG A 284 20.46 21.18 11.16
C ARG A 284 21.11 20.52 12.39
N ALA A 285 21.95 19.51 12.17
CA ALA A 285 22.76 18.88 13.21
C ALA A 285 24.07 19.63 13.54
N GLY A 286 24.39 20.71 12.81
CA GLY A 286 25.64 21.45 12.97
C GLY A 286 26.88 20.67 12.48
N LEU A 287 26.71 19.77 11.51
CA LEU A 287 27.76 18.93 10.94
C LEU A 287 28.25 19.48 9.61
N THR A 288 29.53 19.26 9.28
CA THR A 288 30.02 19.45 7.90
C THR A 288 29.85 18.18 7.09
N LYS A 289 29.94 18.28 5.76
CA LYS A 289 29.77 17.13 4.86
C LYS A 289 30.76 15.99 5.15
N ALA A 290 32.00 16.33 5.49
CA ALA A 290 33.07 15.35 5.75
C ALA A 290 32.92 14.62 7.10
N ASP A 291 32.07 15.12 8.00
CA ASP A 291 31.98 14.59 9.38
C ASP A 291 31.01 13.42 9.51
N ALA A 292 30.03 13.29 8.60
CA ALA A 292 28.88 12.43 8.79
C ALA A 292 28.93 11.17 7.92
N THR A 293 28.91 10.01 8.53
CA THR A 293 28.56 8.74 7.89
C THR A 293 27.07 8.74 7.54
N ILE A 294 26.72 8.27 6.35
CA ILE A 294 25.32 8.15 5.92
C ILE A 294 24.94 6.67 5.96
N VAL A 295 24.03 6.32 6.88
CA VAL A 295 23.56 4.94 7.06
C VAL A 295 22.11 4.85 6.63
N HIS A 296 21.84 4.04 5.61
CA HIS A 296 20.49 3.75 5.17
C HIS A 296 19.93 2.57 5.94
N TYR A 297 18.72 2.73 6.46
CA TYR A 297 17.91 1.68 7.05
C TYR A 297 16.81 1.38 6.05
N SER A 298 16.64 0.11 5.67
CA SER A 298 15.60 -0.32 4.73
C SER A 298 15.01 -1.66 5.14
N ARG A 299 13.76 -1.91 4.77
CA ARG A 299 13.13 -3.21 4.97
C ARG A 299 13.75 -4.22 4.00
N ALA A 300 14.15 -5.38 4.50
CA ALA A 300 14.50 -6.50 3.63
C ALA A 300 13.29 -6.87 2.76
N THR A 301 13.43 -6.78 1.44
CA THR A 301 12.43 -7.29 0.49
C THR A 301 12.92 -8.62 -0.08
N PRO A 302 12.04 -9.62 -0.26
CA PRO A 302 12.42 -10.84 -0.97
C PRO A 302 12.74 -10.48 -2.43
N SER A 303 13.88 -10.93 -2.95
CA SER A 303 14.23 -10.76 -4.37
C SER A 303 13.44 -11.74 -5.25
N PHE A 304 13.09 -11.31 -6.46
CA PHE A 304 12.41 -12.17 -7.45
C PHE A 304 13.24 -13.43 -7.81
N GLY A 305 14.56 -13.39 -7.61
CA GLY A 305 15.45 -14.55 -7.76
C GLY A 305 15.19 -15.67 -6.74
N GLY A 306 14.66 -15.36 -5.55
CA GLY A 306 14.25 -16.35 -4.55
C GLY A 306 13.00 -17.16 -4.95
N LEU A 307 12.18 -16.64 -5.87
CA LEU A 307 10.96 -17.29 -6.36
C LEU A 307 11.23 -18.37 -7.42
N LEU A 308 12.35 -18.26 -8.16
CA LEU A 308 12.66 -19.14 -9.31
C LEU A 308 13.75 -20.20 -9.03
N GLY A 309 14.39 -20.19 -7.85
CA GLY A 309 15.17 -21.33 -7.38
C GLY A 309 16.42 -21.00 -6.56
N VAL A 310 16.63 -21.79 -5.51
CA VAL A 310 17.86 -21.94 -4.70
C VAL A 310 18.17 -20.78 -3.74
N GLN A 311 17.19 -20.35 -2.95
CA GLN A 311 17.37 -20.06 -1.51
C GLN A 311 16.00 -19.91 -0.85
N SER A 312 15.83 -20.59 0.27
CA SER A 312 14.58 -20.73 1.03
C SER A 312 14.17 -19.44 1.74
N ASN A 313 13.72 -18.43 1.00
CA ASN A 313 13.00 -17.30 1.61
C ASN A 313 11.50 -17.53 1.41
N ASN A 314 10.82 -17.78 2.52
CA ASN A 314 9.37 -17.98 2.57
C ASN A 314 8.68 -16.69 2.11
N LEU A 315 8.04 -16.75 0.94
CA LEU A 315 7.17 -15.67 0.46
C LEU A 315 5.99 -15.52 1.41
N THR A 316 5.81 -14.30 1.90
CA THR A 316 4.76 -13.94 2.84
C THR A 316 3.49 -13.51 2.10
N THR A 317 2.35 -13.52 2.79
CA THR A 317 1.11 -13.02 2.18
C THR A 317 1.09 -11.50 2.01
N SER A 318 1.79 -10.77 2.87
CA SER A 318 2.02 -9.33 2.74
C SER A 318 2.86 -9.01 1.52
N ASP A 319 3.89 -9.80 1.22
CA ASP A 319 4.71 -9.61 0.02
C ASP A 319 3.89 -9.81 -1.26
N ILE A 320 3.05 -10.86 -1.34
CA ILE A 320 2.16 -11.08 -2.49
C ILE A 320 1.16 -9.93 -2.67
N LYS A 321 0.56 -9.46 -1.57
CA LYS A 321 -0.38 -8.33 -1.59
C LYS A 321 0.30 -7.04 -2.04
N SER A 322 1.50 -6.77 -1.55
CA SER A 322 2.32 -5.62 -1.93
C SER A 322 2.68 -5.66 -3.41
N MET A 323 3.11 -6.82 -3.93
CA MET A 323 3.40 -7.01 -5.35
C MET A 323 2.16 -6.78 -6.22
N LEU A 324 1.02 -7.40 -5.88
CA LEU A 324 -0.22 -7.22 -6.62
C LEU A 324 -0.65 -5.75 -6.62
N HIS A 325 -0.55 -5.10 -5.46
CA HIS A 325 -0.86 -3.68 -5.33
C HIS A 325 0.06 -2.84 -6.22
N GLU A 326 1.37 -3.06 -6.20
CA GLU A 326 2.33 -2.34 -7.03
C GLU A 326 2.02 -2.44 -8.53
N PHE A 327 1.57 -3.60 -9.00
CA PHE A 327 1.12 -3.80 -10.38
C PHE A 327 -0.16 -3.03 -10.73
N THR A 328 -1.06 -2.86 -9.77
CA THR A 328 -2.36 -2.19 -9.98
C THR A 328 -2.32 -0.67 -9.81
N MET A 329 -1.24 -0.12 -9.26
CA MET A 329 -1.13 1.31 -9.02
C MET A 329 -0.83 2.07 -10.32
N PRO A 330 -1.56 3.16 -10.61
CA PRO A 330 -1.22 4.05 -11.72
C PRO A 330 0.19 4.61 -11.52
N LYS A 331 1.13 4.23 -12.39
CA LYS A 331 2.47 4.84 -12.46
C LYS A 331 2.48 5.85 -13.60
N LEU A 332 2.89 7.09 -13.30
CA LEU A 332 3.11 8.10 -14.33
C LEU A 332 4.35 7.70 -15.13
N MET A 333 4.20 7.54 -16.45
CA MET A 333 5.27 7.08 -17.33
C MET A 333 5.43 8.01 -18.52
N TYR A 334 6.67 8.42 -18.80
CA TYR A 334 7.04 8.95 -20.11
C TYR A 334 7.27 7.79 -21.07
N LEU A 335 6.18 7.13 -21.48
CA LEU A 335 6.20 5.95 -22.33
C LEU A 335 5.69 6.31 -23.73
N TYR A 336 6.54 6.13 -24.74
CA TYR A 336 6.13 6.17 -26.14
C TYR A 336 5.65 4.77 -26.54
N ASN A 337 4.38 4.65 -26.92
CA ASN A 337 3.80 3.39 -27.39
C ASN A 337 3.75 3.43 -28.92
N GLN A 338 4.47 2.51 -29.58
CA GLN A 338 4.37 2.28 -31.03
C GLN A 338 3.26 1.29 -31.34
#